data_AF-A0A4D4K958-F1
#
_entry.id   AF-A0A4D4K958-F1
#
_cell.length_a   1.000
_cell.length_b   1.000
_cell.length_c   1.000
_cell.angle_alpha   90.00
_cell.angle_beta   90.00
_cell.angle_gamma   90.00
#
_symmetry.space_group_name_H-M   'P 1'
#
loop_
_entity.id
_entity.type
_entity.pdbx_description
1 polymer ?
#
loop_
_entity_poly.entity_id
_entity_poly.type
_entity_poly.pdbx_seq_one_letter_code
_entity_poly.pdbx_strand_id
1 'polypeptide(L)'
;MAAVLGGFAAVAAVNTLVMTVLDRRRELGTLRLIGTTQRQVLGMVRWEALLVATAGIALGTAIALATLVPMMRGLTGEDPYVPPLTYAGFAGAAVALGLAATALPARVALRRTTPKP
;
A
#
# COMPACT_ATOMS: atom_id res chain seq x y z
N MET A 1 10.32 10.91 -16.42
CA MET A 1 11.16 10.34 -15.34
C MET A 1 10.35 9.90 -14.12
N ALA A 2 9.50 10.77 -13.54
CA ALA A 2 8.64 10.43 -12.41
C ALA A 2 7.77 9.18 -12.63
N ALA A 3 7.16 9.03 -13.81
CA ALA A 3 6.36 7.85 -14.16
C ALA A 3 7.17 6.54 -14.16
N VAL A 4 8.44 6.58 -14.58
CA VAL A 4 9.30 5.39 -14.64
C VAL A 4 9.72 4.96 -13.23
N LEU A 5 10.22 5.90 -12.43
CA LEU A 5 10.61 5.63 -11.03
C LEU A 5 9.40 5.21 -10.18
N GLY A 6 8.28 5.92 -10.34
CA GLY A 6 7.02 5.60 -9.67
C GLY A 6 6.49 4.22 -10.10
N GLY A 7 6.58 3.88 -11.39
CA GLY A 7 6.19 2.57 -11.90
C GLY A 7 7.04 1.44 -11.32
N PHE A 8 8.36 1.60 -11.29
CA PHE A 8 9.27 0.63 -10.68
C PHE A 8 8.96 0.42 -9.19
N ALA A 9 8.82 1.51 -8.43
CA ALA A 9 8.48 1.45 -7.01
C ALA A 9 7.12 0.78 -6.78
N ALA A 10 6.12 1.07 -7.62
CA ALA A 10 4.80 0.46 -7.55
C ALA A 10 4.89 -1.06 -7.77
N VAL A 11 5.61 -1.53 -8.79
CA VAL A 11 5.78 -2.97 -9.04
C VAL A 11 6.49 -3.66 -7.88
N ALA A 12 7.57 -3.07 -7.36
CA ALA A 12 8.29 -3.61 -6.21
C ALA A 12 7.39 -3.72 -4.97
N ALA A 13 6.65 -2.64 -4.66
CA ALA A 13 5.72 -2.62 -3.54
C ALA A 13 4.59 -3.65 -3.71
N VAL A 14 3.99 -3.75 -4.90
CA VAL A 14 2.95 -4.74 -5.20
C VAL A 14 3.48 -6.16 -4.99
N ASN A 15 4.68 -6.47 -5.48
CA ASN A 15 5.28 -7.78 -5.32
C ASN A 15 5.44 -8.16 -3.83
N THR A 16 5.98 -7.24 -3.03
CA THR A 16 6.15 -7.46 -1.59
C THR A 16 4.79 -7.63 -0.89
N LEU A 17 3.82 -6.75 -1.15
CA LEU A 17 2.50 -6.82 -0.54
C LEU A 17 1.77 -8.13 -0.88
N VAL A 18 1.86 -8.55 -2.14
CA VAL A 18 1.29 -9.84 -2.59
C VAL A 18 1.96 -10.98 -1.84
N MET A 19 3.29 -11.00 -1.76
CA MET A 19 4.03 -12.04 -1.04
C MET A 19 3.62 -12.12 0.43
N THR A 20 3.57 -10.98 1.14
CA THR A 20 3.16 -10.94 2.55
C THR A 20 1.75 -11.51 2.77
N VAL A 21 0.80 -11.23 1.87
CA VAL A 21 -0.56 -11.80 1.96
C VAL A 21 -0.56 -13.29 1.69
N LEU A 22 0.25 -13.77 0.74
CA LEU A 22 0.35 -15.19 0.41
C LEU A 22 0.98 -16.00 1.54
N ASP A 23 1.99 -15.48 2.23
CA ASP A 23 2.62 -16.13 3.38
C ASP A 23 1.61 -16.33 4.53
N ARG A 24 0.74 -15.35 4.77
CA ARG A 24 -0.31 -15.41 5.79
C ARG A 24 -1.49 -16.31 5.43
N ARG A 25 -1.52 -16.90 4.22
CA ARG A 25 -2.65 -17.73 3.77
C ARG A 25 -2.96 -18.90 4.70
N ARG A 26 -1.94 -19.52 5.31
CA ARG A 26 -2.13 -20.63 6.26
C ARG A 26 -2.83 -20.15 7.54
N GLU A 27 -2.38 -19.02 8.08
CA GLU A 27 -2.98 -18.39 9.26
C GLU A 27 -4.44 -17.99 9.00
N LEU A 28 -4.72 -17.40 7.84
CA LEU A 28 -6.09 -17.05 7.42
C LEU A 28 -6.98 -18.30 7.26
N GLY A 29 -6.41 -19.43 6.86
CA GLY A 29 -7.09 -20.73 6.84
C GLY A 29 -7.46 -21.20 8.25
N THR A 30 -6.53 -21.11 9.20
CA THR A 30 -6.76 -21.44 10.62
C THR A 30 -7.83 -20.53 11.24
N LEU A 31 -7.80 -19.22 10.95
CA LEU A 31 -8.83 -18.28 11.41
C LEU A 31 -10.24 -18.66 10.94
N ARG A 32 -10.37 -19.29 9.77
CA ARG A 32 -11.67 -19.79 9.28
C ARG A 32 -12.13 -21.04 9.99
N LEU A 33 -11.21 -21.91 10.41
CA LEU A 33 -11.55 -23.13 11.17
C LEU A 33 -12.11 -22.79 12.55
N ILE A 34 -11.67 -21.67 13.15
CA ILE A 34 -12.22 -21.15 14.41
C ILE A 34 -13.47 -20.26 14.21
N GLY A 35 -14.04 -20.18 13.00
CA GLY A 35 -15.32 -19.51 12.74
C GLY A 35 -15.25 -18.07 12.20
N THR A 36 -14.06 -17.54 11.86
CA THR A 36 -13.94 -16.18 11.31
C THR A 36 -14.55 -16.09 9.92
N THR A 37 -15.38 -15.07 9.69
CA THR A 37 -16.01 -14.84 8.38
C THR A 37 -15.04 -14.24 7.37
N GLN A 38 -15.28 -14.51 6.08
CA GLN A 38 -14.49 -13.96 4.98
C GLN A 38 -14.47 -12.41 4.99
N ARG A 39 -15.56 -11.79 5.45
CA ARG A 39 -15.67 -10.32 5.56
C ARG A 39 -14.77 -9.76 6.65
N GLN A 40 -14.64 -10.43 7.79
CA GLN A 40 -13.74 -10.03 8.87
C GLN A 40 -12.27 -10.08 8.43
N VAL A 41 -11.88 -11.17 7.76
CA VAL A 41 -10.52 -11.31 7.21
C VAL A 41 -10.22 -10.20 6.19
N LEU A 42 -11.13 -9.96 5.24
CA LEU A 42 -10.96 -8.88 4.26
C LEU A 42 -10.93 -7.48 4.91
N GLY A 43 -11.68 -7.28 5.99
CA GLY A 43 -11.63 -6.04 6.77
C GLY A 43 -10.28 -5.83 7.44
N MET A 44 -9.71 -6.86 8.05
CA MET A 44 -8.39 -6.81 8.68
C MET A 44 -7.29 -6.48 7.66
N VAL A 45 -7.26 -7.18 6.53
CA VAL A 45 -6.27 -6.95 5.46
C VAL A 45 -6.38 -5.53 4.89
N ARG A 46 -7.60 -5.00 4.73
CA ARG A 46 -7.81 -3.62 4.29
C ARG A 46 -7.27 -2.61 5.29
N TRP A 47 -7.49 -2.83 6.59
CA TRP A 47 -6.96 -1.97 7.63
C TRP A 47 -5.44 -1.97 7.65
N GLU A 48 -4.82 -3.13 7.53
CA GLU A 48 -3.36 -3.24 7.43
C GLU A 48 -2.83 -2.49 6.20
N ALA A 49 -3.47 -2.67 5.04
CA ALA A 49 -3.09 -1.95 3.82
C ALA A 49 -3.24 -0.43 3.97
N LEU A 50 -4.32 0.04 4.62
CA LEU A 50 -4.51 1.47 4.88
C LEU A 50 -3.43 2.01 5.82
N LEU A 51 -3.09 1.30 6.90
CA LEU A 51 -2.05 1.70 7.84
C LEU A 51 -0.67 1.78 7.15
N VAL A 52 -0.33 0.79 6.34
CA VAL A 52 0.92 0.79 5.57
C VAL A 52 0.95 1.93 4.57
N ALA A 53 -0.15 2.18 3.85
CA ALA A 53 -0.23 3.25 2.86
C ALA A 53 -0.16 4.64 3.51
N THR A 54 -0.88 4.88 4.61
CA THR A 54 -0.83 6.17 5.32
C THR A 54 0.52 6.41 5.96
N ALA A 55 1.12 5.40 6.58
CA ALA A 55 2.48 5.49 7.11
C ALA A 55 3.50 5.77 6.01
N GLY A 56 3.42 5.06 4.88
CA GLY A 56 4.29 5.26 3.73
C GLY A 56 4.17 6.67 3.13
N ILE A 57 2.95 7.19 2.99
CA ILE A 57 2.71 8.56 2.52
C ILE A 57 3.26 9.58 3.51
N ALA A 58 2.99 9.40 4.81
CA ALA A 58 3.48 10.33 5.84
C ALA A 58 5.01 10.37 5.88
N LEU A 59 5.67 9.20 5.94
CA LEU A 59 7.12 9.09 5.96
C LEU A 59 7.76 9.58 4.66
N GLY A 60 7.21 9.18 3.51
CA GLY A 60 7.70 9.63 2.20
C GLY A 60 7.60 11.14 2.04
N THR A 61 6.50 11.74 2.50
CA THR A 61 6.32 13.20 2.49
C THR A 61 7.27 13.90 3.44
N ALA A 62 7.47 13.37 4.65
CA ALA A 62 8.42 13.92 5.61
C ALA A 62 9.86 13.90 5.04
N ILE A 63 10.29 12.78 4.45
CA ILE A 63 11.61 12.65 3.81
C ILE A 63 11.74 13.61 2.62
N ALA A 64 10.71 13.70 1.77
CA ALA A 64 10.70 14.61 0.63
C ALA A 64 10.83 16.07 1.07
N LEU A 65 10.06 16.52 2.07
CA LEU A 65 10.14 17.88 2.58
C LEU A 65 11.47 18.17 3.28
N ALA A 66 11.98 17.22 4.07
CA ALA A 66 13.27 17.36 4.76
C ALA A 66 14.45 17.55 3.80
N THR A 67 14.36 17.00 2.59
CA THR A 67 15.39 17.13 1.56
C THR A 67 15.14 18.30 0.60
N LEU A 68 13.89 18.51 0.20
CA LEU A 68 13.51 19.52 -0.80
C LEU A 68 13.56 20.95 -0.27
N VAL A 69 13.15 21.18 0.99
CA VAL A 69 13.13 22.52 1.61
C VAL A 69 14.53 23.15 1.70
N PRO A 70 15.56 22.50 2.30
CA PRO A 70 16.88 23.11 2.38
C PRO A 70 17.52 23.29 0.99
N MET A 71 17.25 22.38 0.06
CA MET A 71 17.72 22.47 -1.33
C MET A 71 17.14 23.71 -2.04
N MET A 72 15.82 23.90 -1.98
CA MET A 72 15.13 25.04 -2.62
C MET A 72 15.55 26.37 -2.01
N ARG A 73 15.62 26.44 -0.67
CA ARG A 73 16.09 27.65 0.03
C ARG A 73 17.54 27.98 -0.30
N GLY A 74 18.40 26.98 -0.48
CA GLY A 74 19.79 27.18 -0.87
C GLY A 74 19.99 27.65 -2.31
N LEU A 75 19.10 27.26 -3.23
CA LEU A 75 19.21 27.58 -4.66
C LEU A 75 18.44 28.84 -5.08
N THR A 76 17.22 29.00 -4.55
CA THR A 76 16.25 30.01 -5.02
C THR A 76 15.81 30.97 -3.92
N GLY A 77 16.01 30.64 -2.65
CA GLY A 77 15.52 31.44 -1.52
C GLY A 77 14.02 31.34 -1.26
N GLU A 78 13.27 30.61 -2.09
CA GLU A 78 11.82 30.41 -1.97
C GLU A 78 11.48 29.02 -1.42
N ASP A 79 10.26 28.88 -0.87
CA ASP A 79 9.76 27.59 -0.42
C ASP A 79 9.25 26.73 -1.60
N PRO A 80 9.39 25.39 -1.53
CA PRO A 80 8.92 24.50 -2.58
C PRO A 80 7.40 24.57 -2.80
N TYR A 81 6.99 24.93 -4.02
CA TYR A 81 5.58 24.85 -4.42
C TYR A 81 5.22 23.44 -4.88
N VAL A 82 4.32 22.78 -4.14
CA VAL A 82 3.79 21.46 -4.48
C VAL A 82 2.29 21.57 -4.77
N PRO A 83 1.84 21.38 -6.03
CA PRO A 83 0.43 21.45 -6.37
C PRO A 83 -0.41 20.41 -5.58
N PRO A 84 -1.41 20.84 -4.77
CA PRO A 84 -2.17 19.93 -3.91
C PRO A 84 -2.92 18.83 -4.69
N LEU A 85 -3.44 19.17 -5.87
CA LEU A 85 -4.14 18.22 -6.76
C LEU A 85 -3.23 17.09 -7.24
N THR A 86 -2.01 17.41 -7.64
CA THR A 86 -1.05 16.41 -8.11
C THR A 86 -0.61 15.51 -6.98
N TYR A 87 -0.32 16.09 -5.80
CA TYR A 87 0.00 15.32 -4.60
C TYR A 87 -1.14 14.39 -4.18
N ALA A 88 -2.39 14.90 -4.14
CA ALA A 88 -3.57 14.10 -3.84
C ALA A 88 -3.77 12.97 -4.84
N GLY A 89 -3.49 13.21 -6.13
CA GLY A 89 -3.50 12.18 -7.17
C GLY A 89 -2.50 11.05 -6.92
N PHE A 90 -1.25 11.39 -6.58
CA PHE A 90 -0.22 10.39 -6.26
C PHE A 90 -0.53 9.63 -4.96
N ALA A 91 -0.94 10.33 -3.91
CA ALA A 91 -1.34 9.71 -2.64
C ALA A 91 -2.52 8.77 -2.83
N GLY A 92 -3.55 9.20 -3.58
CA GLY A 92 -4.71 8.39 -3.92
C GLY A 92 -4.33 7.15 -4.74
N ALA A 93 -3.46 7.30 -5.73
CA ALA A 93 -2.98 6.17 -6.53
C ALA A 93 -2.19 5.17 -5.69
N ALA A 94 -1.33 5.63 -4.76
CA ALA A 94 -0.57 4.75 -3.87
C ALA A 94 -1.50 3.94 -2.94
N VAL A 95 -2.50 4.59 -2.34
CA VAL A 95 -3.52 3.91 -1.50
C VAL A 95 -4.32 2.91 -2.33
N ALA A 96 -4.78 3.29 -3.52
CA ALA A 96 -5.53 2.42 -4.40
C ALA A 96 -4.70 1.18 -4.82
N LEU A 97 -3.43 1.38 -5.16
CA LEU A 97 -2.51 0.30 -5.49
C LEU A 97 -2.28 -0.63 -4.30
N GLY A 98 -2.02 -0.11 -3.10
CA GLY A 98 -1.82 -0.92 -1.89
C GLY A 98 -3.06 -1.75 -1.53
N LEU A 99 -4.25 -1.16 -1.65
CA LEU A 99 -5.52 -1.86 -1.44
C LEU A 99 -5.77 -2.93 -2.50
N ALA A 100 -5.50 -2.63 -3.76
CA ALA A 100 -5.65 -3.61 -4.84
C ALA A 100 -4.66 -4.77 -4.68
N ALA A 101 -3.39 -4.47 -4.41
CA ALA A 101 -2.30 -5.43 -4.26
C ALA A 101 -2.54 -6.42 -3.12
N THR A 102 -3.16 -5.97 -2.02
CA THR A 102 -3.45 -6.83 -0.86
C THR A 102 -4.81 -7.51 -0.95
N ALA A 103 -5.86 -6.81 -1.42
CA ALA A 103 -7.20 -7.35 -1.47
C ALA A 103 -7.40 -8.42 -2.55
N LEU A 104 -6.73 -8.31 -3.71
CA LEU A 104 -6.81 -9.30 -4.78
C LEU A 104 -6.33 -10.70 -4.32
N PRO A 105 -5.08 -10.87 -3.82
CA PRO A 105 -4.60 -12.17 -3.38
C PRO A 105 -5.40 -12.69 -2.17
N ALA A 106 -5.79 -11.81 -1.23
CA ALA A 106 -6.64 -12.20 -0.10
C ALA A 106 -7.98 -12.79 -0.56
N ARG A 107 -8.66 -12.16 -1.53
CA ARG A 107 -9.90 -12.68 -2.11
C ARG A 107 -9.70 -14.01 -2.83
N VAL A 108 -8.62 -14.15 -3.61
CA VAL A 108 -8.31 -15.39 -4.34
C VAL A 108 -8.00 -16.53 -3.37
N ALA A 109 -7.22 -16.27 -2.32
CA ALA A 109 -6.87 -17.25 -1.30
C ALA A 109 -8.11 -17.78 -0.56
N LEU A 110 -9.07 -16.91 -0.26
CA LEU A 110 -10.32 -17.26 0.43
C LEU A 110 -11.30 -18.04 -0.46
N ARG A 111 -11.24 -17.87 -1.79
CA ARG A 111 -12.08 -18.62 -2.74
C ARG A 111 -11.61 -20.06 -2.97
N ARG A 112 -10.32 -20.35 -2.81
CA ARG A 112 -9.73 -21.68 -3.10
C ARG A 112 -9.83 -22.68 -1.94
N THR A 113 -10.62 -22.38 -0.91
CA THR A 113 -10.97 -23.32 0.17
C THR A 113 -12.32 -23.95 -0.13
N THR A 114 -12.40 -24.66 -1.27
CA THR A 114 -13.32 -25.78 -1.39
C THR A 114 -12.75 -26.92 -0.53
N PRO A 115 -13.50 -27.43 0.46
CA PRO A 115 -13.09 -28.61 1.21
C PRO A 115 -12.90 -29.74 0.21
N LYS A 116 -11.73 -30.39 0.20
CA LYS A 116 -11.58 -31.66 -0.50
C LYS A 116 -12.01 -32.75 0.49
N PRO A 117 -13.00 -33.60 0.14
CA PRO A 117 -13.45 -34.70 0.98
C PRO A 117 -12.34 -35.74 1.17
#